data_AF-A0A6C0K5W4-F1
#
_entry.id   AF-A0A6C0K5W4-F1
#
_cell.length_a   1.000
_cell.length_b   1.000
_cell.length_c   1.000
_cell.angle_alpha   90.00
_cell.angle_beta   90.00
_cell.angle_gamma   90.00
#
_symmetry.space_group_name_H-M   'P 1'
#
loop_
_entity.id
_entity.type
_entity.pdbx_description
1 polymer ?
#
loop_
_entity_poly.entity_id
_entity_poly.type
_entity_poly.pdbx_seq_one_letter_code
_entity_poly.pdbx_strand_id
1 'polypeptide(L)'
;MDFTISFCIVFSVLIILLIIIVIHLLKNPNQDLSSKEDLNGSEIFEYHVNEICPAVLVPAYKNRASCSPKIFNGVEFCRLNWKNMPDKYFSFYYILGNDYLDGSEYIYSFKNMWITIFDQEIQQVVGTLRYSIAYRDFSKDKNVQSNPGLNVKFAKSKISAASGILNKYQNANIIIDYRGEIRKIYIYTQKSSEPQEYTNFLKQQSSLTKK
;
A
#
# COMPACT_ATOMS: atom_id res chain seq x y z
N MET A 1 -2.10 -55.84 -38.39
CA MET A 1 -2.66 -54.97 -37.33
C MET A 1 -3.90 -54.35 -37.92
N ASP A 2 -5.07 -54.63 -37.35
CA ASP A 2 -6.34 -54.23 -37.94
C ASP A 2 -6.44 -52.72 -38.07
N PHE A 3 -6.89 -52.28 -39.24
CA PHE A 3 -7.08 -50.86 -39.57
C PHE A 3 -7.92 -50.14 -38.50
N THR A 4 -8.91 -50.83 -37.93
CA THR A 4 -9.75 -50.39 -36.82
C THR A 4 -8.95 -50.13 -35.54
N ILE A 5 -8.04 -51.02 -35.17
CA ILE A 5 -7.20 -50.85 -33.97
C ILE A 5 -6.26 -49.65 -34.17
N SER A 6 -5.66 -49.53 -35.34
CA SER A 6 -4.78 -48.41 -35.67
C SER A 6 -5.53 -47.06 -35.66
N PHE A 7 -6.74 -47.03 -36.21
CA PHE A 7 -7.61 -45.86 -36.21
C PHE A 7 -8.02 -45.43 -34.79
N CYS A 8 -8.40 -46.38 -33.94
CA CYS A 8 -8.77 -46.10 -32.54
C CYS A 8 -7.61 -45.50 -31.74
N ILE A 9 -6.37 -45.96 -31.96
CA ILE A 9 -5.18 -45.43 -31.29
C ILE A 9 -4.91 -43.98 -31.73
N VAL A 10 -4.92 -43.71 -33.04
CA VAL A 10 -4.68 -42.36 -33.57
C VAL A 10 -5.75 -41.38 -33.10
N PHE A 11 -7.02 -41.80 -33.09
CA PHE A 11 -8.13 -40.97 -32.63
C PHE A 11 -8.04 -40.65 -31.13
N SER A 12 -7.64 -41.62 -30.30
CA SER A 12 -7.45 -41.42 -28.86
C SER A 12 -6.32 -40.43 -28.56
N VAL A 13 -5.20 -40.52 -29.29
CA VAL A 13 -4.08 -39.58 -29.17
C VAL A 13 -4.50 -38.15 -29.56
N LEU A 14 -5.31 -38.02 -30.62
CA LEU A 14 -5.82 -36.72 -31.07
C LEU A 14 -6.71 -36.06 -30.01
N ILE A 15 -7.60 -36.82 -29.37
CA ILE A 15 -8.48 -36.33 -28.30
C ILE A 15 -7.65 -35.88 -27.08
N ILE A 16 -6.65 -36.66 -26.68
CA ILE A 16 -5.79 -36.29 -25.55
C ILE A 16 -5.04 -35.00 -25.84
N LEU A 17 -4.51 -34.83 -27.05
CA LEU A 17 -3.87 -33.59 -27.51
C LEU A 17 -4.82 -32.39 -27.46
N LEU A 18 -6.05 -32.55 -27.95
CA LEU A 18 -7.09 -31.52 -27.88
C LEU A 18 -7.41 -31.13 -26.44
N ILE A 19 -7.55 -32.10 -25.54
CA ILE A 19 -7.81 -31.85 -24.11
C ILE A 19 -6.64 -31.08 -23.49
N ILE A 20 -5.39 -31.45 -23.78
CA ILE A 20 -4.20 -30.74 -23.28
C ILE A 20 -4.18 -29.30 -23.78
N ILE A 21 -4.46 -29.07 -25.08
CA ILE A 21 -4.53 -27.72 -25.66
C ILE A 21 -5.63 -26.90 -24.99
N VAL A 22 -6.83 -27.45 -24.82
CA VAL A 22 -7.94 -26.78 -24.14
C VAL A 22 -7.60 -26.46 -22.69
N ILE A 23 -6.98 -27.39 -21.95
CA ILE A 23 -6.49 -27.13 -20.59
C ILE A 23 -5.44 -26.02 -20.61
N HIS A 24 -4.52 -25.99 -21.56
CA HIS A 24 -3.50 -24.94 -21.67
C HIS A 24 -4.10 -23.57 -21.97
N LEU A 25 -5.08 -23.50 -22.89
CA LEU A 25 -5.82 -22.30 -23.23
C LEU A 25 -6.68 -21.81 -22.06
N LEU A 26 -7.33 -22.71 -21.32
CA LEU A 26 -8.15 -22.38 -20.15
C LEU A 26 -7.34 -22.10 -18.87
N LYS A 27 -6.10 -22.57 -18.79
CA LYS A 27 -5.21 -22.30 -17.64
C LYS A 27 -4.55 -20.92 -17.71
N ASN A 28 -4.72 -20.18 -18.82
CA ASN A 28 -4.16 -18.84 -19.01
C ASN A 28 -5.16 -17.70 -19.31
N PRO A 29 -6.22 -17.48 -18.52
CA PRO A 29 -6.89 -16.17 -18.51
C PRO A 29 -6.06 -15.09 -17.77
N ASN A 30 -4.97 -15.46 -17.09
CA ASN A 30 -4.24 -14.58 -16.17
C ASN A 30 -2.72 -14.44 -16.43
N GLN A 31 -2.17 -14.95 -17.54
CA GLN A 31 -0.71 -14.98 -17.73
C GLN A 31 -0.15 -14.15 -18.90
N ASP A 32 -0.98 -13.41 -19.64
CA ASP A 32 -0.53 -12.51 -20.72
C ASP A 32 -1.10 -11.08 -20.61
N LEU A 33 -1.17 -10.57 -19.38
CA LEU A 33 -1.21 -9.12 -19.10
C LEU A 33 0.04 -8.65 -18.36
N SER A 34 1.13 -9.43 -18.44
CA SER A 34 2.48 -8.87 -18.37
C SER A 34 2.78 -8.19 -19.70
N SER A 35 1.96 -7.22 -20.09
CA SER A 35 2.45 -6.16 -20.94
C SER A 35 3.71 -5.65 -20.26
N LYS A 36 4.82 -5.70 -21.00
CA LYS A 36 5.93 -4.76 -20.80
C LYS A 36 5.41 -3.35 -21.09
N GLU A 37 4.39 -2.89 -20.36
CA GLU A 37 4.21 -1.48 -20.15
C GLU A 37 5.41 -1.04 -19.33
N ASP A 38 6.13 -0.06 -19.86
CA ASP A 38 7.24 0.59 -19.19
C ASP A 38 6.90 0.84 -17.72
N LEU A 39 7.46 -0.01 -16.84
CA LEU A 39 7.31 0.00 -15.37
C LEU A 39 8.05 1.19 -14.73
N ASN A 40 8.04 2.35 -15.40
CA ASN A 40 8.58 3.62 -14.95
C ASN A 40 7.48 4.47 -14.31
N GLY A 41 6.64 3.86 -13.47
CA GLY A 41 5.51 4.52 -12.83
C GLY A 41 5.79 4.83 -11.36
N SER A 42 5.98 6.11 -11.03
CA SER A 42 5.68 6.59 -9.68
C SER A 42 4.17 6.83 -9.58
N GLU A 43 3.51 6.23 -8.60
CA GLU A 43 2.09 6.51 -8.33
C GLU A 43 1.94 7.53 -7.21
N ILE A 44 0.90 8.35 -7.32
CA ILE A 44 0.56 9.34 -6.31
C ILE A 44 -0.89 9.11 -5.87
N PHE A 45 -1.04 8.83 -4.58
CA PHE A 45 -2.32 8.82 -3.89
C PHE A 45 -2.41 10.04 -2.98
N GLU A 46 -3.56 10.70 -2.94
CA GLU A 46 -3.80 11.88 -2.12
C GLU A 46 -4.99 11.69 -1.20
N TYR A 47 -4.96 12.33 -0.03
CA TYR A 47 -6.11 12.45 0.84
C TYR A 47 -6.07 13.76 1.63
N HIS A 48 -7.24 14.30 1.97
CA HIS A 48 -7.29 15.43 2.90
C HIS A 48 -7.27 14.93 4.34
N VAL A 49 -6.54 15.64 5.21
CA VAL A 49 -6.44 15.25 6.64
C VAL A 49 -7.81 15.25 7.33
N ASN A 50 -8.72 16.16 6.94
CA ASN A 50 -10.06 16.27 7.50
C ASN A 50 -11.05 15.20 6.96
N GLU A 51 -10.67 14.41 5.96
CA GLU A 51 -11.47 13.28 5.43
C GLU A 51 -11.12 11.96 6.12
N ILE A 52 -10.19 11.95 7.08
CA ILE A 52 -9.89 10.77 7.88
C ILE A 52 -11.05 10.50 8.84
N CYS A 53 -11.72 9.39 8.60
CA CYS A 53 -12.76 8.87 9.47
C CYS A 53 -12.15 7.90 10.49
N PRO A 54 -12.47 8.05 11.79
CA PRO A 54 -12.22 6.97 12.73
C PRO A 54 -13.15 5.79 12.40
N ALA A 55 -12.59 4.60 12.18
CA ALA A 55 -13.41 3.39 12.16
C ALA A 55 -13.91 3.16 13.60
N VAL A 56 -15.22 3.11 13.76
CA VAL A 56 -15.82 2.72 15.04
C VAL A 56 -15.48 1.25 15.28
N LEU A 57 -14.38 1.00 16.01
CA LEU A 57 -14.06 -0.32 16.53
C LEU A 57 -14.30 -0.33 18.04
N VAL A 58 -14.86 -1.46 18.47
CA VAL A 58 -15.38 -1.74 19.81
C VAL A 58 -14.45 -1.18 20.88
N PRO A 59 -14.98 -0.36 21.81
CA PRO A 59 -14.17 0.40 22.74
C PRO A 59 -13.30 -0.51 23.64
N ALA A 60 -12.05 -0.09 23.81
CA ALA A 60 -10.98 -0.78 24.54
C ALA A 60 -11.34 -1.23 25.97
N TYR A 61 -12.43 -0.71 26.56
CA TYR A 61 -12.90 -1.11 27.87
C TYR A 61 -13.36 -2.58 27.96
N LYS A 62 -13.69 -3.24 26.84
CA LYS A 62 -14.00 -4.69 26.82
C LYS A 62 -12.76 -5.59 26.90
N ASN A 63 -11.55 -5.07 26.68
CA ASN A 63 -10.26 -5.79 26.75
C ASN A 63 -9.35 -5.30 27.88
N ARG A 64 -9.94 -4.70 28.93
CA ARG A 64 -9.25 -4.00 30.03
C ARG A 64 -8.27 -4.85 30.86
N ALA A 65 -8.29 -6.18 30.78
CA ALA A 65 -7.51 -7.02 31.69
C ALA A 65 -6.03 -7.21 31.27
N SER A 66 -5.65 -6.89 30.03
CA SER A 66 -4.33 -7.30 29.51
C SER A 66 -3.62 -6.31 28.57
N CYS A 67 -4.20 -5.14 28.30
CA CYS A 67 -3.58 -4.12 27.46
C CYS A 67 -3.24 -2.87 28.28
N SER A 68 -1.97 -2.44 28.24
CA SER A 68 -1.50 -1.21 28.88
C SER A 68 -2.35 0.01 28.43
N PRO A 69 -2.83 0.85 29.35
CA PRO A 69 -3.73 1.98 29.06
C PRO A 69 -3.09 3.13 28.25
N LYS A 70 -1.84 2.96 27.81
CA LYS A 70 -1.07 3.95 27.04
C LYS A 70 -1.10 3.71 25.52
N ILE A 71 -1.82 2.69 25.04
CA ILE A 71 -1.80 2.25 23.65
C ILE A 71 -3.14 2.59 22.99
N PHE A 72 -3.15 3.56 22.08
CA PHE A 72 -4.31 3.87 21.24
C PHE A 72 -4.29 2.96 20.01
N ASN A 73 -5.10 1.90 20.01
CA ASN A 73 -5.42 1.10 18.82
C ASN A 73 -6.64 1.71 18.12
N GLY A 74 -6.43 2.80 17.38
CA GLY A 74 -7.44 3.33 16.46
C GLY A 74 -7.23 2.77 15.06
N VAL A 75 -8.28 2.26 14.43
CA VAL A 75 -8.31 2.13 12.98
C VAL A 75 -8.88 3.43 12.43
N GLU A 76 -8.14 4.09 11.55
CA GLU A 76 -8.58 5.25 10.80
C GLU A 76 -8.67 4.86 9.32
N PHE A 77 -9.56 5.48 8.56
CA PHE A 77 -9.67 5.24 7.13
C PHE A 77 -10.15 6.47 6.37
N CYS A 78 -9.77 6.58 5.10
CA CYS A 78 -10.29 7.59 4.18
C CYS A 78 -10.30 7.06 2.74
N ARG A 79 -11.02 7.75 1.86
CA ARG A 79 -10.90 7.53 0.42
C ARG A 79 -9.63 8.23 -0.07
N LEU A 80 -8.92 7.58 -0.98
CA LEU A 80 -7.78 8.19 -1.67
C LEU A 80 -8.23 8.72 -3.04
N ASN A 81 -7.65 9.85 -3.43
CA ASN A 81 -7.60 10.28 -4.81
C ASN A 81 -6.33 9.72 -5.46
N TRP A 82 -6.47 8.74 -6.34
CA TRP A 82 -5.35 8.19 -7.10
C TRP A 82 -5.23 8.95 -8.42
N LYS A 83 -4.15 9.72 -8.58
CA LYS A 83 -4.04 10.77 -9.63
C LYS A 83 -4.26 10.28 -11.06
N ASN A 84 -3.82 9.06 -11.36
CA ASN A 84 -3.89 8.48 -12.70
C ASN A 84 -4.86 7.28 -12.74
N MET A 85 -5.85 7.28 -11.85
CA MET A 85 -6.78 6.17 -11.68
C MET A 85 -7.80 6.11 -12.83
N PRO A 86 -8.01 4.92 -13.43
CA PRO A 86 -9.18 4.69 -14.27
C PRO A 86 -10.50 4.87 -13.50
N ASP A 87 -11.50 5.51 -14.10
CA ASP A 87 -12.77 5.90 -13.46
C ASP A 87 -13.51 4.77 -12.75
N LYS A 88 -13.34 3.53 -13.22
CA LYS A 88 -14.00 2.35 -12.64
C LYS A 88 -13.49 1.92 -11.27
N TYR A 89 -12.36 2.46 -10.82
CA TYR A 89 -11.78 2.09 -9.53
C TYR A 89 -12.13 3.10 -8.43
N PHE A 90 -12.13 2.66 -7.17
CA PHE A 90 -11.90 3.54 -6.04
C PHE A 90 -10.80 2.99 -5.15
N SER A 91 -10.13 3.87 -4.41
CA SER A 91 -9.06 3.51 -3.50
C SER A 91 -9.41 3.93 -2.07
N PHE A 92 -9.17 3.03 -1.12
CA PHE A 92 -9.28 3.29 0.32
C PHE A 92 -7.91 3.20 0.97
N TYR A 93 -7.73 4.05 1.98
CA TYR A 93 -6.60 4.05 2.88
C TYR A 93 -7.05 3.60 4.26
N TYR A 94 -6.33 2.67 4.86
CA TYR A 94 -6.52 2.26 6.24
C TYR A 94 -5.24 2.51 7.01
N ILE A 95 -5.35 3.07 8.21
CA ILE A 95 -4.25 3.39 9.10
C ILE A 95 -4.55 2.73 10.44
N LEU A 96 -3.68 1.82 10.86
CA LEU A 96 -3.69 1.23 12.20
C LEU A 96 -2.43 1.68 12.92
N GLY A 97 -2.60 2.53 13.92
CA GLY A 97 -1.50 3.08 14.69
C GLY A 97 -1.43 2.53 16.10
N ASN A 98 -0.22 2.53 16.67
CA ASN A 98 0.02 2.48 18.10
C ASN A 98 1.17 3.44 18.44
N ASP A 99 0.95 4.29 19.44
CA ASP A 99 2.00 5.15 19.98
C ASP A 99 2.71 4.44 21.14
N TYR A 100 4.05 4.46 21.15
CA TYR A 100 4.87 3.97 22.26
C TYR A 100 5.30 5.11 23.17
N LEU A 101 4.99 4.95 24.45
CA LEU A 101 5.24 5.89 25.54
C LEU A 101 6.20 5.26 26.56
N ASP A 102 7.28 5.96 26.87
CA ASP A 102 8.14 5.64 28.02
C ASP A 102 8.00 6.73 29.07
N GLY A 103 7.51 6.38 30.27
CA GLY A 103 7.17 7.38 31.28
C GLY A 103 6.18 8.44 30.77
N SER A 104 6.62 9.70 30.72
CA SER A 104 5.91 10.86 30.16
C SER A 104 6.41 11.29 28.78
N GLU A 105 7.38 10.58 28.20
CA GLU A 105 8.01 10.92 26.92
C GLU A 105 7.42 10.07 25.78
N TYR A 106 7.00 10.74 24.71
CA TYR A 106 6.63 10.07 23.45
C TYR A 106 7.89 9.75 22.66
N ILE A 107 8.17 8.45 22.50
CA ILE A 107 9.40 8.03 21.81
C ILE A 107 9.11 7.70 20.34
N TYR A 108 8.07 6.93 20.03
CA TYR A 108 7.78 6.51 18.66
C TYR A 108 6.29 6.37 18.39
N SER A 109 5.86 6.79 17.20
CA SER A 109 4.58 6.42 16.60
C SER A 109 4.82 5.34 15.56
N PHE A 110 4.13 4.22 15.70
CA PHE A 110 4.15 3.11 14.76
C PHE A 110 2.82 3.06 14.04
N LYS A 111 2.83 3.10 12.71
CA LYS A 111 1.63 2.96 11.90
C LYS A 111 1.82 1.83 10.90
N ASN A 112 0.81 0.97 10.80
CA ASN A 112 0.62 0.03 9.71
C ASN A 112 -0.44 0.60 8.80
N MET A 113 -0.21 0.59 7.50
CA MET A 113 -1.12 1.19 6.55
C MET A 113 -1.40 0.24 5.38
N TRP A 114 -2.62 0.36 4.86
CA TRP A 114 -3.11 -0.39 3.72
C TRP A 114 -3.71 0.55 2.69
N ILE A 115 -3.40 0.32 1.42
CA ILE A 115 -4.13 0.88 0.29
C ILE A 115 -4.87 -0.29 -0.37
N THR A 116 -6.19 -0.18 -0.52
CA THR A 116 -6.98 -1.18 -1.26
C THR A 116 -7.64 -0.53 -2.46
N ILE A 117 -7.66 -1.23 -3.58
CA ILE A 117 -8.37 -0.81 -4.78
C ILE A 117 -9.57 -1.72 -4.98
N PHE A 118 -10.73 -1.11 -5.17
CA PHE A 118 -11.98 -1.79 -5.49
C PHE A 118 -12.39 -1.44 -6.91
N ASP A 119 -12.85 -2.44 -7.65
CA ASP A 119 -13.44 -2.28 -8.97
C ASP A 119 -14.96 -2.19 -8.84
N GLN A 120 -15.51 -1.05 -9.27
CA GLN A 120 -16.94 -0.73 -9.17
C GLN A 120 -17.79 -1.55 -10.14
N GLU A 121 -17.23 -2.06 -11.23
CA GLU A 121 -18.00 -2.82 -12.22
C GLU A 121 -18.26 -4.24 -11.72
N ILE A 122 -17.23 -4.87 -11.17
CA ILE A 122 -17.28 -6.26 -10.68
C ILE A 122 -17.47 -6.36 -9.16
N GLN A 123 -17.61 -5.22 -8.48
CA GLN A 123 -17.94 -5.10 -7.05
C GLN A 123 -16.99 -5.88 -6.12
N GLN A 124 -15.68 -5.85 -6.39
CA GLN A 124 -14.68 -6.56 -5.58
C GLN A 124 -13.36 -5.80 -5.44
N VAL A 125 -12.61 -6.15 -4.38
CA VAL A 125 -11.24 -5.68 -4.18
C VAL A 125 -10.31 -6.37 -5.19
N VAL A 126 -9.65 -5.57 -6.02
CA VAL A 126 -8.77 -6.03 -7.10
C VAL A 126 -7.29 -5.74 -6.86
N GLY A 127 -6.96 -5.07 -5.76
CA GLY A 127 -5.58 -4.82 -5.38
C GLY A 127 -5.45 -4.40 -3.92
N THR A 128 -4.34 -4.77 -3.29
CA THR A 128 -4.02 -4.33 -1.93
C THR A 128 -2.52 -4.09 -1.83
N LEU A 129 -2.13 -3.09 -1.06
CA LEU A 129 -0.75 -2.77 -0.76
C LEU A 129 -0.61 -2.46 0.73
N ARG A 130 0.47 -2.93 1.36
CA ARG A 130 0.71 -2.85 2.80
C ARG A 130 2.11 -2.37 3.11
N TYR A 131 2.23 -1.49 4.09
CA TYR A 131 3.51 -0.99 4.55
C TYR A 131 3.40 -0.46 5.99
N SER A 132 4.54 -0.26 6.62
CA SER A 132 4.60 0.23 8.00
C SER A 132 5.58 1.39 8.08
N ILE A 133 5.28 2.40 8.88
CA ILE A 133 6.19 3.49 9.20
C ILE A 133 6.39 3.56 10.71
N ALA A 134 7.59 3.94 11.11
CA ALA A 134 7.92 4.29 12.46
C ALA A 134 8.57 5.68 12.42
N TYR A 135 8.09 6.61 13.22
CA TYR A 135 8.68 7.93 13.33
C TYR A 135 8.50 8.50 14.74
N ARG A 136 9.40 9.39 15.14
CA ARG A 136 9.30 10.12 16.39
C ARG A 136 8.51 11.40 16.17
N ASP A 137 7.40 11.56 16.88
CA ASP A 137 6.58 12.77 16.83
C ASP A 137 6.81 13.63 18.07
N PHE A 138 7.63 14.66 17.93
CA PHE A 138 7.97 15.59 19.01
C PHE A 138 6.85 16.57 19.34
N SER A 139 5.78 16.66 18.53
CA SER A 139 4.67 17.59 18.78
C SER A 139 3.82 17.24 20.01
N LYS A 140 3.95 15.99 20.48
CA LYS A 140 3.28 15.47 21.69
C LYS A 140 4.18 15.47 22.93
N ASP A 141 5.44 15.87 22.80
CA ASP A 141 6.37 15.98 23.91
C ASP A 141 6.09 17.27 24.68
N LYS A 142 5.66 17.15 25.95
CA LYS A 142 5.33 18.29 26.81
C LYS A 142 6.53 19.20 27.10
N ASN A 143 7.75 18.69 26.94
CA ASN A 143 8.99 19.46 27.14
C ASN A 143 9.42 20.23 25.88
N VAL A 144 8.80 19.96 24.72
CA VAL A 144 9.08 20.63 23.45
C VAL A 144 8.04 21.74 23.24
N GLN A 145 8.35 22.94 23.75
CA GLN A 145 7.45 24.09 23.79
C GLN A 145 7.12 24.75 22.42
N SER A 146 7.44 24.14 21.28
CA SER A 146 7.31 24.80 19.97
C SER A 146 6.58 23.94 18.94
N ASN A 147 5.41 24.45 18.52
CA ASN A 147 4.56 24.06 17.39
C ASN A 147 3.74 22.76 17.53
N PRO A 148 2.43 22.86 17.81
CA PRO A 148 1.50 21.74 17.72
C PRO A 148 1.23 21.40 16.24
N GLY A 149 2.12 20.61 15.65
CA GLY A 149 1.97 20.06 14.31
C GLY A 149 2.91 18.88 14.12
N LEU A 150 2.52 17.88 13.33
CA LEU A 150 3.34 16.69 13.05
C LEU A 150 4.75 17.14 12.62
N ASN A 151 5.76 16.94 13.45
CA ASN A 151 7.12 17.42 13.17
C ASN A 151 7.82 16.60 12.05
N VAL A 152 7.18 15.52 11.62
CA VAL A 152 7.62 14.69 10.52
C VAL A 152 7.07 15.26 9.22
N LYS A 153 7.95 15.80 8.37
CA LYS A 153 7.58 16.32 7.03
C LYS A 153 7.43 15.20 6.02
N PHE A 154 8.31 14.20 6.08
CA PHE A 154 8.28 13.03 5.21
C PHE A 154 8.54 11.76 6.01
N ALA A 155 7.79 10.70 5.73
CA ALA A 155 8.10 9.35 6.21
C ALA A 155 8.38 8.45 5.01
N LYS A 156 9.48 7.68 5.07
CA LYS A 156 9.88 6.74 4.04
C LYS A 156 9.81 5.31 4.57
N SER A 157 9.34 4.39 3.74
CA SER A 157 9.34 2.96 4.05
C SER A 157 9.45 2.10 2.78
N LYS A 158 9.41 0.79 2.97
CA LYS A 158 9.23 -0.20 1.91
C LYS A 158 7.85 -0.81 1.96
N ILE A 159 7.35 -1.18 0.80
CA ILE A 159 6.12 -1.95 0.66
C ILE A 159 6.41 -3.39 1.06
N SER A 160 5.75 -3.80 2.14
CA SER A 160 5.89 -5.13 2.74
C SER A 160 5.12 -6.20 1.98
N ALA A 161 3.96 -5.84 1.42
CA ALA A 161 3.13 -6.75 0.63
C ALA A 161 2.30 -5.96 -0.39
N ALA A 162 2.13 -6.51 -1.58
CA ALA A 162 1.25 -6.01 -2.61
C ALA A 162 0.58 -7.17 -3.36
N SER A 163 -0.63 -6.94 -3.89
CA SER A 163 -1.40 -7.97 -4.61
C SER A 163 -2.29 -7.35 -5.69
N GLY A 164 -2.77 -8.21 -6.60
CA GLY A 164 -3.67 -7.82 -7.68
C GLY A 164 -3.06 -6.74 -8.58
N ILE A 165 -3.82 -5.70 -8.90
CA ILE A 165 -3.33 -4.61 -9.77
C ILE A 165 -2.16 -3.81 -9.16
N LEU A 166 -1.96 -3.90 -7.84
CA LEU A 166 -0.85 -3.25 -7.13
C LEU A 166 0.39 -4.16 -7.00
N ASN A 167 0.35 -5.42 -7.47
CA ASN A 167 1.44 -6.39 -7.31
C ASN A 167 2.78 -5.90 -7.90
N LYS A 168 2.74 -5.06 -8.94
CA LYS A 168 3.93 -4.42 -9.54
C LYS A 168 4.73 -3.56 -8.54
N TYR A 169 4.14 -3.16 -7.43
CA TYR A 169 4.79 -2.40 -6.35
C TYR A 169 5.29 -3.26 -5.19
N GLN A 170 5.27 -4.59 -5.32
CA GLN A 170 5.89 -5.45 -4.32
C GLN A 170 7.36 -5.07 -4.14
N ASN A 171 7.78 -4.84 -2.89
CA ASN A 171 9.13 -4.37 -2.52
C ASN A 171 9.53 -3.00 -3.07
N ALA A 172 8.59 -2.21 -3.60
CA ALA A 172 8.83 -0.83 -3.98
C ALA A 172 9.02 0.05 -2.72
N ASN A 173 9.52 1.27 -2.93
CA ASN A 173 9.63 2.27 -1.87
C ASN A 173 8.35 3.09 -1.81
N ILE A 174 8.07 3.61 -0.62
CA ILE A 174 6.95 4.50 -0.36
C ILE A 174 7.42 5.71 0.43
N ILE A 175 6.96 6.90 0.04
CA ILE A 175 7.18 8.15 0.78
C ILE A 175 5.82 8.78 1.02
N ILE A 176 5.55 9.15 2.27
CA ILE A 176 4.40 9.97 2.64
C ILE A 176 4.90 11.39 2.89
N ASP A 177 4.31 12.36 2.21
CA ASP A 177 4.46 13.79 2.47
C ASP A 177 3.37 14.26 3.43
N TYR A 178 3.80 14.62 4.62
CA TYR A 178 2.99 15.16 5.71
C TYR A 178 3.03 16.68 5.78
N ARG A 179 3.34 17.37 4.68
CA ARG A 179 3.18 18.83 4.58
C ARG A 179 1.79 19.17 4.04
N GLY A 180 1.26 20.34 4.42
CA GLY A 180 -0.03 20.85 3.92
C GLY A 180 -1.28 20.18 4.53
N GLU A 181 -2.44 20.41 3.93
CA GLU A 181 -3.71 19.76 4.31
C GLU A 181 -4.03 18.54 3.45
N ILE A 182 -3.49 18.51 2.22
CA ILE A 182 -3.55 17.37 1.31
C ILE A 182 -2.25 16.58 1.48
N ARG A 183 -2.38 15.37 1.97
CA ARG A 183 -1.29 14.42 2.14
C ARG A 183 -1.06 13.68 0.83
N LYS A 184 0.20 13.44 0.50
CA LYS A 184 0.59 12.69 -0.70
C LYS A 184 1.34 11.42 -0.32
N ILE A 185 0.97 10.31 -0.93
CA ILE A 185 1.62 9.01 -0.79
C ILE A 185 2.22 8.68 -2.16
N TYR A 186 3.54 8.72 -2.22
CA TYR A 186 4.32 8.41 -3.41
C TYR A 186 4.79 6.97 -3.35
N ILE A 187 4.50 6.19 -4.39
CA ILE A 187 4.99 4.82 -4.54
C ILE A 187 5.91 4.78 -5.74
N TYR A 188 7.13 4.26 -5.58
CA TYR A 188 8.12 4.24 -6.65
C TYR A 188 9.02 3.01 -6.55
N THR A 189 9.32 2.39 -7.69
CA THR A 189 10.20 1.23 -7.76
C THR A 189 11.67 1.68 -7.74
N GLN A 190 12.61 0.73 -7.60
CA GLN A 190 14.05 1.03 -7.69
C GLN A 190 14.48 1.54 -9.08
N LYS A 191 13.68 1.29 -10.12
CA LYS A 191 13.95 1.73 -11.50
C LYS A 191 13.47 3.16 -11.76
N SER A 192 12.58 3.68 -10.91
CA SER A 192 12.07 5.05 -10.98
C SER A 192 12.81 5.98 -10.03
N SER A 193 12.94 7.26 -10.40
CA SER A 193 13.47 8.30 -9.53
C SER A 193 12.60 8.51 -8.29
N GLU A 194 13.24 8.87 -7.17
CA GLU A 194 12.51 9.33 -5.99
C GLU A 194 11.70 10.60 -6.29
N PRO A 195 10.60 10.88 -5.57
CA PRO A 195 9.86 12.12 -5.72
C PRO A 195 10.75 13.36 -5.59
N GLN A 196 10.58 14.31 -6.51
CA GLN A 196 11.44 15.49 -6.58
C GLN A 196 11.30 16.35 -5.32
N GLU A 197 10.10 16.42 -4.75
CA GLU A 197 9.81 17.14 -3.51
C GLU A 197 10.62 16.59 -2.32
N TYR A 198 10.74 15.28 -2.22
CA TYR A 198 11.55 14.62 -1.19
C TYR A 198 13.05 14.85 -1.43
N THR A 199 13.50 14.71 -2.67
CA THR A 199 14.90 14.92 -3.05
C THR A 199 15.35 16.36 -2.75
N ASN A 200 14.50 17.34 -3.05
CA ASN A 200 14.77 18.76 -2.77
C ASN A 200 14.81 19.04 -1.27
N PHE A 201 13.93 18.42 -0.49
CA PHE A 201 13.94 18.52 0.97
C PHE A 201 15.24 18.01 1.58
N LEU A 202 15.73 16.83 1.14
CA LEU A 202 17.00 16.29 1.61
C LEU A 202 18.19 17.20 1.28
N LYS A 203 18.23 17.78 0.07
CA LYS A 203 19.27 18.73 -0.32
C LYS A 203 19.31 19.94 0.61
N GLN A 204 18.15 20.52 0.93
CA GLN A 204 18.05 21.66 1.86
C GLN A 204 18.50 21.31 3.29
N GLN A 205 18.21 20.11 3.79
CA GLN A 205 18.68 19.67 5.12
C GLN A 205 20.20 19.51 5.16
N SER A 206 20.79 18.96 4.10
CA SER A 206 22.24 18.77 4.01
C SER A 206 23.05 20.06 3.90
N SER A 207 22.44 21.15 3.40
CA SER A 207 23.10 22.46 3.34
C SER A 207 23.05 23.20 4.69
N LEU A 208 22.05 22.90 5.54
CA LEU A 208 21.92 23.47 6.88
C LEU A 208 22.88 22.85 7.90
N THR A 209 23.28 21.60 7.70
CA THR A 209 24.16 20.84 8.60
C THR A 209 25.66 21.03 8.33
N LYS A 210 26.03 21.76 7.26
CA LYS A 210 27.41 22.08 6.91
C LYS A 210 27.88 23.48 7.36
N LYS A 211 27.07 24.18 8.17
CA LYS A 211 27.43 25.43 8.84
C LYS A 211 27.56 25.19 10.34
#